data_AF-A0A8T1N4D8-F1
#
_entry.id   AF-A0A8T1N4D8-F1
#
_cell.length_a   1.000
_cell.length_b   1.000
_cell.length_c   1.000
_cell.angle_alpha   90.00
_cell.angle_beta   90.00
_cell.angle_gamma   90.00
#
_symmetry.space_group_name_H-M   'P 1'
#
loop_
_entity.id
_entity.type
_entity.pdbx_description
1 polymer ?
#
loop_
_entity_poly.entity_id
_entity_poly.type
_entity_poly.pdbx_seq_one_letter_code
_entity_poly.pdbx_strand_id
1 'polypeptide(L)'
;MSLMETVIRQALLLPLRQIPSPPPLSSSRVAANSMYGQNKKKMGTGRALILCCSDSSSISSSYSPSPAISTTSAPPVKRRRKRYRRLYPGESKGITEEMRFVAMRLRRVNKGGNDDDDQDSSSEDGKEREGNLASDDDDGGVGGATWEPTLDGFLKYLVDSKLVFDTVERIVDESSDVAYAYFRKTGLERSEGLAKDLEWIRLQGFVIPEPSNPGVSYAKYLNELAEKSAPLFLCHFYNIYFSHIAGGQVIARQVSKKLLEGREMEFYRWEGDMPGLMSGVREKLNMLGEHWSRDEKNKCLKEATKSFRFLGQIVRLIIL
;
A
#
# COMPACT_ATOMS: atom_id res chain seq x y z
N MET A 1 -35.35 44.91 13.86
CA MET A 1 -34.43 43.92 13.27
C MET A 1 -34.22 44.33 11.81
N SER A 2 -33.04 44.47 11.25
CA SER A 2 -31.67 44.64 11.76
C SER A 2 -30.87 45.22 10.60
N LEU A 3 -29.93 46.12 10.88
CA LEU A 3 -29.07 46.86 9.93
C LEU A 3 -28.02 45.98 9.20
N MET A 4 -28.32 44.69 8.98
CA MET A 4 -27.43 43.69 8.38
C MET A 4 -27.83 43.29 6.94
N GLU A 5 -28.96 43.74 6.41
CA GLU A 5 -29.39 43.37 5.04
C GLU A 5 -28.94 44.33 3.94
N THR A 6 -28.32 45.46 4.29
CA THR A 6 -27.90 46.48 3.31
C THR A 6 -26.42 46.41 2.92
N VAL A 7 -25.61 45.58 3.59
CA VAL A 7 -24.15 45.51 3.36
C VAL A 7 -23.72 44.43 2.36
N ILE A 8 -24.58 43.46 2.01
CA ILE A 8 -24.17 42.32 1.17
C ILE A 8 -24.43 42.56 -0.34
N ARG A 9 -25.22 43.57 -0.73
CA ARG A 9 -25.51 43.86 -2.14
C ARG A 9 -24.55 44.85 -2.83
N GLN A 10 -23.46 45.27 -2.18
CA GLN A 10 -22.53 46.26 -2.74
C GLN A 10 -21.05 45.82 -2.77
N ALA A 11 -20.78 44.51 -2.82
CA ALA A 11 -19.44 43.95 -3.07
C ALA A 11 -19.34 43.15 -4.39
N LEU A 12 -20.39 43.19 -5.23
CA LEU A 12 -20.35 42.76 -6.62
C LEU A 12 -20.14 44.00 -7.48
N LEU A 13 -18.88 44.27 -7.85
CA LEU A 13 -18.40 44.99 -9.05
C LEU A 13 -17.02 45.61 -8.75
N LEU A 14 -15.97 44.78 -8.79
CA LEU A 14 -14.60 45.25 -9.00
C LEU A 14 -14.00 44.48 -10.18
N PRO A 15 -13.44 45.17 -11.19
CA PRO A 15 -12.90 44.53 -12.39
C PRO A 15 -11.58 43.80 -12.07
N LEU A 16 -11.51 42.54 -12.49
CA LEU A 16 -10.30 41.72 -12.48
C LEU A 16 -9.20 42.42 -13.30
N ARG A 17 -8.16 42.92 -12.61
CA ARG A 17 -6.90 43.32 -13.26
C ARG A 17 -6.17 42.05 -13.71
N GLN A 18 -5.93 41.95 -15.01
CA GLN A 18 -5.09 40.94 -15.63
C GLN A 18 -3.65 41.05 -15.12
N ILE A 19 -3.13 39.96 -14.56
CA ILE A 19 -1.71 39.80 -14.24
C ILE A 19 -1.03 39.24 -15.52
N PRO A 20 0.07 39.85 -16.02
CA PRO A 20 0.76 39.34 -17.21
C PRO A 20 1.48 38.02 -16.91
N SER A 21 1.32 37.05 -17.80
CA SER A 21 2.01 35.76 -17.79
C SER A 21 3.53 35.91 -18.04
N PRO A 22 4.41 35.19 -17.32
CA PRO A 22 5.84 35.19 -17.58
C PRO A 22 6.19 34.44 -18.89
N PRO A 23 7.27 34.83 -19.58
CA PRO A 23 7.65 34.23 -20.85
C PRO A 23 8.23 32.81 -20.69
N PRO A 24 8.12 31.94 -21.71
CA PRO A 24 8.62 30.58 -21.66
C PRO A 24 10.15 30.52 -21.68
N LEU A 25 10.73 29.71 -20.79
CA LEU A 25 12.15 29.39 -20.75
C LEU A 25 12.51 28.49 -21.95
N SER A 26 13.48 28.95 -22.74
CA SER A 26 14.06 28.22 -23.86
C SER A 26 14.93 27.07 -23.37
N SER A 27 14.55 25.84 -23.72
CA SER A 27 15.36 24.65 -23.49
C SER A 27 16.37 24.47 -24.64
N SER A 28 17.62 24.86 -24.42
CA SER A 28 18.73 24.53 -25.30
C SER A 28 18.98 23.02 -25.29
N ARG A 29 18.71 22.35 -26.42
CA ARG A 29 19.07 20.96 -26.67
C ARG A 29 20.59 20.87 -26.87
N VAL A 30 21.26 20.12 -26.00
CA VAL A 30 22.62 19.59 -26.27
C VAL A 30 22.46 18.15 -26.71
N ALA A 31 22.92 17.87 -27.93
CA ALA A 31 22.96 16.54 -28.51
C ALA A 31 24.05 15.70 -27.82
N ALA A 32 23.69 14.51 -27.36
CA ALA A 32 24.65 13.48 -26.96
C ALA A 32 24.53 12.29 -27.94
N ASN A 33 25.67 11.96 -28.54
CA ASN A 33 25.80 11.00 -29.61
C ASN A 33 25.50 9.56 -29.18
N SER A 34 24.85 8.88 -30.12
CA SER A 34 24.69 7.44 -30.26
C SER A 34 26.03 6.69 -30.18
N MET A 35 26.10 5.64 -29.36
CA MET A 35 26.97 4.49 -29.61
C MET A 35 26.21 3.19 -29.38
N TYR A 36 26.00 2.46 -30.48
CA TYR A 36 25.49 1.11 -30.55
C TYR A 36 26.42 0.12 -29.83
N GLY A 37 25.86 -0.75 -28.99
CA GLY A 37 26.54 -1.92 -28.42
C GLY A 37 25.66 -3.16 -28.54
N GLN A 38 26.07 -4.10 -29.38
CA GLN A 38 25.29 -5.26 -29.81
C GLN A 38 25.10 -6.35 -28.73
N ASN A 39 23.90 -6.93 -28.76
CA ASN A 39 23.46 -8.16 -28.09
C ASN A 39 24.40 -9.36 -28.29
N LYS A 40 24.68 -10.11 -27.22
CA LYS A 40 25.08 -11.53 -27.31
C LYS A 40 24.21 -12.41 -26.41
N LYS A 41 23.49 -13.32 -27.09
CA LYS A 41 22.64 -14.39 -26.56
C LYS A 41 23.45 -15.36 -25.69
N LYS A 42 22.86 -15.83 -24.58
CA LYS A 42 23.34 -16.99 -23.81
C LYS A 42 22.35 -18.15 -23.97
N MET A 43 22.80 -19.24 -24.58
CA MET A 43 22.13 -20.54 -24.59
C MET A 43 22.54 -21.35 -23.36
N GLY A 44 21.58 -22.12 -22.83
CA GLY A 44 21.76 -23.00 -21.68
C GLY A 44 22.35 -24.37 -22.01
N THR A 45 22.48 -25.17 -20.94
CA THR A 45 22.69 -26.63 -20.77
C THR A 45 23.42 -26.77 -19.42
N GLY A 46 23.23 -27.74 -18.54
CA GLY A 46 22.45 -28.96 -18.46
C GLY A 46 22.89 -29.68 -17.15
N ARG A 47 21.97 -30.45 -16.57
CA ARG A 47 22.04 -31.44 -15.45
C ARG A 47 23.44 -31.94 -15.04
N ALA A 48 23.82 -31.90 -13.75
CA ALA A 48 23.54 -32.86 -12.66
C ALA A 48 24.18 -34.24 -12.83
N LEU A 49 25.01 -34.68 -11.87
CA LEU A 49 25.14 -36.09 -11.46
C LEU A 49 25.76 -36.19 -10.05
N ILE A 50 25.10 -37.01 -9.23
CA ILE A 50 25.47 -37.50 -7.89
C ILE A 50 26.23 -38.82 -8.08
N LEU A 51 27.26 -39.12 -7.29
CA LEU A 51 27.69 -40.50 -7.05
C LEU A 51 28.32 -40.66 -5.66
N CYS A 52 27.90 -41.75 -4.99
CA CYS A 52 28.22 -42.18 -3.63
C CYS A 52 29.32 -43.27 -3.59
N CYS A 53 29.62 -43.73 -2.35
CA CYS A 53 30.34 -44.94 -1.88
C CYS A 53 31.79 -44.65 -1.39
N SER A 54 32.20 -44.87 -0.12
CA SER A 54 32.30 -46.10 0.72
C SER A 54 33.21 -47.16 0.04
N ASP A 55 34.22 -47.82 0.64
CA ASP A 55 34.48 -48.20 2.05
C ASP A 55 35.92 -48.78 2.24
N SER A 56 36.40 -48.83 3.50
CA SER A 56 37.23 -49.87 4.18
C SER A 56 38.73 -50.18 3.86
N SER A 57 39.58 -49.89 4.86
CA SER A 57 40.54 -50.74 5.63
C SER A 57 41.68 -51.59 4.98
N SER A 58 42.95 -51.31 5.36
CA SER A 58 43.92 -52.32 5.85
C SER A 58 45.22 -51.68 6.40
N ILE A 59 45.80 -52.32 7.44
CA ILE A 59 47.00 -51.93 8.20
C ILE A 59 48.22 -52.68 7.66
N SER A 60 49.38 -52.04 7.54
CA SER A 60 50.70 -52.68 7.70
C SER A 60 51.79 -51.64 7.98
N SER A 61 52.59 -51.94 9.02
CA SER A 61 53.67 -51.13 9.57
C SER A 61 55.01 -51.42 8.87
N SER A 62 55.79 -50.39 8.54
CA SER A 62 57.25 -50.51 8.40
C SER A 62 57.93 -49.14 8.58
N TYR A 63 59.06 -49.18 9.28
CA TYR A 63 59.86 -48.06 9.76
C TYR A 63 60.46 -47.16 8.66
N SER A 64 60.73 -45.92 9.08
CA SER A 64 61.18 -44.70 8.37
C SER A 64 62.40 -44.85 7.43
N PRO A 65 62.58 -43.92 6.48
CA PRO A 65 63.26 -42.67 6.80
C PRO A 65 62.57 -41.42 6.23
N SER A 66 62.65 -40.31 6.97
CA SER A 66 62.14 -38.99 6.58
C SER A 66 62.66 -38.55 5.20
N PRO A 67 61.78 -38.18 4.27
CA PRO A 67 62.16 -37.32 3.16
C PRO A 67 61.66 -35.89 3.41
N ALA A 68 62.57 -34.96 3.14
CA ALA A 68 62.41 -33.55 2.75
C ALA A 68 61.07 -32.85 3.08
N ILE A 69 61.19 -31.68 3.72
CA ILE A 69 60.16 -30.64 3.81
C ILE A 69 59.71 -30.27 2.39
N SER A 70 58.71 -30.97 1.88
CA SER A 70 57.89 -30.50 0.78
C SER A 70 56.89 -29.54 1.38
N THR A 71 57.01 -28.26 1.01
CA THR A 71 56.00 -27.24 1.25
C THR A 71 54.70 -27.63 0.52
N THR A 72 53.93 -28.53 1.11
CA THR A 72 52.56 -28.82 0.67
C THR A 72 51.74 -27.60 1.07
N SER A 73 51.54 -26.69 0.11
CA SER A 73 50.52 -25.67 0.22
C SER A 73 49.18 -26.38 0.48
N ALA A 74 48.64 -26.18 1.68
CA ALA A 74 47.30 -26.64 2.01
C ALA A 74 46.34 -26.14 0.92
N PRO A 75 45.41 -26.99 0.42
CA PRO A 75 44.46 -26.55 -0.59
C PRO A 75 43.72 -25.32 -0.06
N PRO A 76 43.52 -24.28 -0.89
CA PRO A 76 42.92 -23.04 -0.41
C PRO A 76 41.55 -23.37 0.17
N VAL A 77 41.40 -23.09 1.48
CA VAL A 77 40.11 -23.17 2.16
C VAL A 77 39.15 -22.34 1.33
N LYS A 78 38.22 -23.00 0.62
CA LYS A 78 37.17 -22.32 -0.14
C LYS A 78 36.36 -21.53 0.87
N ARG A 79 36.72 -20.25 1.06
CA ARG A 79 35.94 -19.31 1.87
C ARG A 79 34.56 -19.30 1.24
N ARG A 80 33.59 -19.97 1.86
CA ARG A 80 32.18 -19.89 1.47
C ARG A 80 31.86 -18.41 1.45
N ARG A 81 31.73 -17.83 0.25
CA ARG A 81 31.28 -16.45 0.08
C ARG A 81 29.96 -16.37 0.85
N LYS A 82 29.94 -15.59 1.94
CA LYS A 82 28.70 -15.27 2.64
C LYS A 82 27.83 -14.55 1.62
N ARG A 83 26.89 -15.27 1.01
CA ARG A 83 25.91 -14.68 0.11
C ARG A 83 24.97 -13.88 1.02
N TYR A 84 25.18 -12.58 1.11
CA TYR A 84 24.22 -11.70 1.75
C TYR A 84 22.89 -11.85 1.04
N ARG A 85 21.81 -12.01 1.80
CA ARG A 85 20.46 -12.06 1.24
C ARG A 85 20.21 -10.72 0.55
N ARG A 86 19.63 -10.74 -0.65
CA ARG A 86 19.08 -9.51 -1.25
C ARG A 86 17.99 -8.98 -0.32
N LEU A 87 18.07 -7.71 0.02
CA LEU A 87 17.04 -7.04 0.82
C LEU A 87 15.76 -6.91 -0.01
N TYR A 88 14.61 -6.99 0.65
CA TYR A 88 13.34 -6.66 0.02
C TYR A 88 13.25 -5.15 -0.24
N PRO A 89 12.51 -4.72 -1.27
CA PRO A 89 12.23 -3.30 -1.48
C PRO A 89 11.63 -2.66 -0.22
N GLY A 90 12.26 -1.58 0.26
CA GLY A 90 11.85 -0.86 1.47
C GLY A 90 12.37 -1.42 2.80
N GLU A 91 13.00 -2.60 2.81
CA GLU A 91 13.44 -3.27 4.05
C GLU A 91 14.44 -2.44 4.87
N SER A 92 15.27 -1.61 4.22
CA SER A 92 16.20 -0.71 4.90
C SER A 92 15.54 0.50 5.57
N LYS A 93 14.31 0.87 5.16
CA LYS A 93 13.58 2.02 5.71
C LYS A 93 12.62 1.62 6.82
N GLY A 94 12.00 0.44 6.72
CA GLY A 94 11.05 -0.06 7.71
C GLY A 94 9.89 -0.83 7.08
N ILE A 95 9.13 -1.52 7.94
CA ILE A 95 8.03 -2.39 7.50
C ILE A 95 6.96 -1.63 6.72
N THR A 96 6.72 -0.35 7.05
CA THR A 96 5.70 0.44 6.35
C THR A 96 6.08 0.74 4.91
N GLU A 97 7.37 0.92 4.64
CA GLU A 97 7.85 1.12 3.27
C GLU A 97 7.75 -0.20 2.49
N GLU A 98 8.09 -1.35 3.10
CA GLU A 98 7.85 -2.66 2.50
C GLU A 98 6.36 -2.86 2.17
N MET A 99 5.45 -2.53 3.10
CA MET A 99 4.01 -2.60 2.90
C MET A 99 3.53 -1.67 1.79
N ARG A 100 4.08 -0.44 1.71
CA ARG A 100 3.81 0.51 0.63
C ARG A 100 4.23 -0.06 -0.73
N PHE A 101 5.42 -0.66 -0.83
CA PHE A 101 5.86 -1.31 -2.08
C PHE A 101 4.90 -2.41 -2.52
N VAL A 102 4.49 -3.29 -1.60
CA VAL A 102 3.53 -4.36 -1.90
C VAL A 102 2.18 -3.79 -2.33
N ALA A 103 1.65 -2.81 -1.61
CA ALA A 103 0.38 -2.16 -1.93
C ALA A 103 0.42 -1.47 -3.31
N MET A 104 1.50 -0.76 -3.61
CA MET A 104 1.67 -0.10 -4.91
C MET A 104 1.77 -1.09 -6.07
N ARG A 105 2.48 -2.21 -5.88
CA ARG A 105 2.53 -3.30 -6.87
C ARG A 105 1.15 -3.87 -7.14
N LEU A 106 0.37 -4.19 -6.10
CA LEU A 106 -0.99 -4.72 -6.24
C LEU A 106 -1.93 -3.76 -6.99
N ARG A 107 -1.76 -2.44 -6.81
CA ARG A 107 -2.52 -1.44 -7.56
C ARG A 107 -2.14 -1.40 -9.04
N ARG A 108 -0.85 -1.54 -9.38
CA ARG A 108 -0.36 -1.56 -10.77
C ARG A 108 -0.84 -2.80 -11.52
N VAL A 109 -0.75 -3.97 -10.89
CA VAL A 109 -1.24 -5.23 -11.45
C VAL A 109 -2.73 -5.14 -11.76
N ASN A 110 -3.53 -4.58 -10.85
CA ASN A 110 -4.97 -4.40 -11.08
C ASN A 110 -5.29 -3.40 -12.20
N LYS A 111 -4.38 -2.49 -12.53
CA LYS A 111 -4.51 -1.55 -13.67
C LYS A 111 -3.98 -2.13 -15.00
N GLY A 112 -3.66 -3.42 -15.05
CA GLY A 112 -3.14 -4.06 -16.26
C GLY A 112 -1.67 -3.74 -16.56
N GLY A 113 -0.91 -3.21 -15.60
CA GLY A 113 0.54 -3.02 -15.76
C GLY A 113 1.27 -4.36 -15.70
N ASN A 114 2.06 -4.68 -16.74
CA ASN A 114 3.00 -5.81 -16.74
C ASN A 114 4.15 -5.53 -15.75
N ASP A 115 4.38 -6.43 -14.80
CA ASP A 115 5.49 -6.40 -13.83
C ASP A 115 6.77 -7.02 -14.45
N ASP A 116 7.25 -6.48 -15.58
CA ASP A 116 8.52 -6.94 -16.20
C ASP A 116 9.74 -6.04 -15.92
N ASP A 117 9.59 -4.92 -15.20
CA ASP A 117 10.70 -4.02 -14.88
C ASP A 117 11.09 -4.07 -13.39
N ASP A 118 11.83 -5.13 -13.05
CA ASP A 118 12.66 -5.20 -11.84
C ASP A 118 13.96 -4.39 -12.11
N GLN A 119 13.85 -3.06 -12.29
CA GLN A 119 15.01 -2.17 -12.39
C GLN A 119 15.17 -1.28 -11.17
N ASP A 120 16.32 -1.50 -10.56
CA ASP A 120 17.02 -0.77 -9.51
C ASP A 120 16.84 0.76 -9.62
N SER A 121 16.28 1.37 -8.58
CA SER A 121 16.47 2.80 -8.33
C SER A 121 16.67 3.01 -6.84
N SER A 122 17.91 2.81 -6.42
CA SER A 122 18.48 3.51 -5.28
C SER A 122 18.63 4.99 -5.66
N SER A 123 17.61 5.80 -5.38
CA SER A 123 17.77 7.24 -5.25
C SER A 123 17.29 7.66 -3.85
N GLU A 124 18.26 7.99 -3.01
CA GLU A 124 18.05 8.77 -1.80
C GLU A 124 17.58 10.17 -2.22
N ASP A 125 16.28 10.45 -2.07
CA ASP A 125 15.83 11.78 -1.68
C ASP A 125 14.45 11.67 -1.01
N GLY A 126 14.41 12.03 0.27
CA GLY A 126 13.21 12.01 1.12
C GLY A 126 12.33 13.23 0.86
N LYS A 127 11.83 13.39 -0.36
CA LYS A 127 10.75 14.35 -0.64
C LYS A 127 9.45 13.61 -0.84
N GLU A 128 8.59 13.74 0.17
CA GLU A 128 7.15 13.53 0.07
C GLU A 128 6.62 14.40 -1.08
N ARG A 129 6.54 13.82 -2.28
CA ARG A 129 5.61 14.28 -3.29
C ARG A 129 4.35 13.48 -3.10
N GLU A 130 3.44 14.03 -2.30
CA GLU A 130 2.02 13.75 -2.47
C GLU A 130 1.70 14.00 -3.96
N GLY A 131 1.52 12.91 -4.69
CA GLY A 131 1.08 12.97 -6.06
C GLY A 131 -0.33 13.53 -6.05
N ASN A 132 -0.46 14.82 -6.36
CA ASN A 132 -1.64 15.35 -7.02
C ASN A 132 -1.89 14.49 -8.27
N LEU A 133 -2.67 13.43 -8.11
CA LEU A 133 -3.36 12.74 -9.21
C LEU A 133 -4.62 13.53 -9.51
N ALA A 134 -4.40 14.70 -10.11
CA ALA A 134 -5.40 15.49 -10.79
C ALA A 134 -5.00 15.55 -12.26
N SER A 135 -5.42 14.51 -12.98
CA SER A 135 -5.59 14.40 -14.43
C SER A 135 -5.85 12.92 -14.72
N ASP A 136 -6.74 12.50 -15.58
CA ASP A 136 -7.88 13.08 -16.30
C ASP A 136 -8.82 11.88 -16.52
N ASP A 137 -10.00 12.12 -17.09
CA ASP A 137 -11.02 11.13 -17.46
C ASP A 137 -10.49 9.95 -18.31
N ASP A 138 -9.82 8.96 -17.72
CA ASP A 138 -9.40 7.73 -18.41
C ASP A 138 -10.11 6.51 -17.81
N ASP A 139 -11.20 6.19 -18.51
CA ASP A 139 -11.84 4.87 -18.60
C ASP A 139 -10.78 3.80 -18.91
N GLY A 140 -10.36 3.04 -17.90
CA GLY A 140 -9.22 2.13 -18.08
C GLY A 140 -9.12 1.01 -17.05
N GLY A 141 -9.91 -0.05 -17.23
CA GLY A 141 -9.37 -1.41 -17.03
C GLY A 141 -10.09 -2.40 -16.12
N VAL A 142 -11.40 -2.60 -16.25
CA VAL A 142 -12.02 -3.94 -16.11
C VAL A 142 -13.14 -4.07 -17.14
N GLY A 143 -12.84 -4.66 -18.31
CA GLY A 143 -13.82 -5.23 -19.24
C GLY A 143 -15.05 -4.36 -19.59
N GLY A 144 -14.90 -3.41 -20.51
CA GLY A 144 -15.94 -2.96 -21.44
C GLY A 144 -17.23 -2.31 -20.89
N ALA A 145 -17.41 -2.22 -19.57
CA ALA A 145 -18.52 -1.50 -18.97
C ALA A 145 -18.03 -0.17 -18.41
N THR A 146 -18.62 0.94 -18.88
CA THR A 146 -18.39 2.27 -18.33
C THR A 146 -18.63 2.24 -16.82
N TRP A 147 -17.66 2.68 -16.03
CA TRP A 147 -17.80 2.74 -14.58
C TRP A 147 -18.91 3.76 -14.22
N GLU A 148 -20.07 3.25 -13.83
CA GLU A 148 -21.26 4.03 -13.51
C GLU A 148 -21.76 3.68 -12.11
N PRO A 149 -21.62 4.59 -11.13
CA PRO A 149 -22.05 4.33 -9.77
C PRO A 149 -23.58 4.43 -9.66
N THR A 150 -24.18 3.55 -8.85
CA THR A 150 -25.60 3.61 -8.49
C THR A 150 -25.75 4.09 -7.05
N LEU A 151 -26.88 4.71 -6.70
CA LEU A 151 -27.10 5.15 -5.33
C LEU A 151 -27.28 3.96 -4.37
N ASP A 152 -27.98 2.90 -4.81
CA ASP A 152 -28.16 1.67 -4.04
C ASP A 152 -26.84 0.94 -3.79
N GLY A 153 -26.03 0.79 -4.84
CA GLY A 153 -24.69 0.22 -4.76
C GLY A 153 -23.76 1.04 -3.87
N PHE A 154 -23.84 2.37 -3.96
CA PHE A 154 -23.08 3.26 -3.10
C PHE A 154 -23.50 3.18 -1.62
N LEU A 155 -24.80 3.07 -1.34
CA LEU A 155 -25.30 2.85 0.02
C LEU A 155 -24.77 1.55 0.61
N LYS A 156 -24.78 0.45 -0.14
CA LYS A 156 -24.17 -0.82 0.26
C LYS A 156 -22.67 -0.65 0.55
N TYR A 157 -21.95 0.08 -0.32
CA TYR A 157 -20.54 0.40 -0.11
C TYR A 157 -20.29 1.16 1.20
N LEU A 158 -21.11 2.18 1.52
CA LEU A 158 -20.96 2.95 2.75
C LEU A 158 -21.25 2.11 4.00
N VAL A 159 -22.32 1.31 3.97
CA VAL A 159 -22.69 0.42 5.09
C VAL A 159 -21.61 -0.64 5.34
N ASP A 160 -21.15 -1.32 4.28
CA ASP A 160 -20.09 -2.33 4.41
C ASP A 160 -18.76 -1.71 4.85
N SER A 161 -18.42 -0.52 4.33
CA SER A 161 -17.24 0.22 4.77
C SER A 161 -17.34 0.60 6.25
N LYS A 162 -18.51 1.07 6.70
CA LYS A 162 -18.73 1.42 8.11
C LYS A 162 -18.54 0.22 9.01
N LEU A 163 -19.11 -0.93 8.66
CA LEU A 163 -18.92 -2.16 9.44
C LEU A 163 -17.44 -2.55 9.55
N VAL A 164 -16.66 -2.38 8.49
CA VAL A 164 -15.21 -2.66 8.51
C VAL A 164 -14.46 -1.67 9.39
N PHE A 165 -14.73 -0.37 9.28
CA PHE A 165 -14.09 0.65 10.14
C PHE A 165 -14.51 0.47 11.61
N ASP A 166 -15.80 0.28 11.89
CA ASP A 166 -16.30 -0.01 13.25
C ASP A 166 -15.54 -1.21 13.84
N THR A 167 -15.33 -2.26 13.03
CA THR A 167 -14.62 -3.47 13.46
C THR A 167 -13.16 -3.20 13.78
N VAL A 168 -12.44 -2.50 12.90
CA VAL A 168 -11.02 -2.17 13.11
C VAL A 168 -10.84 -1.29 14.34
N GLU A 169 -11.67 -0.25 14.47
CA GLU A 169 -11.64 0.70 15.57
C GLU A 169 -11.94 0.01 16.90
N ARG A 170 -12.99 -0.81 16.94
CA ARG A 170 -13.35 -1.58 18.13
C ARG A 170 -12.25 -2.57 18.55
N ILE A 171 -11.67 -3.32 17.60
CA ILE A 171 -10.57 -4.25 17.90
C ILE A 171 -9.40 -3.51 18.56
N VAL A 172 -9.05 -2.33 18.04
CA VAL A 172 -7.92 -1.54 18.55
C VAL A 172 -8.23 -0.91 19.90
N ASP A 173 -9.45 -0.43 20.11
CA ASP A 173 -9.87 0.20 21.37
C ASP A 173 -10.02 -0.81 22.51
N GLU A 174 -10.68 -1.96 22.26
CA GLU A 174 -11.02 -2.95 23.28
C GLU A 174 -9.90 -3.95 23.61
N SER A 175 -8.93 -4.15 22.71
CA SER A 175 -7.89 -5.17 22.91
C SER A 175 -6.94 -4.82 24.05
N SER A 176 -6.54 -5.83 24.83
CA SER A 176 -5.47 -5.73 25.83
C SER A 176 -4.07 -5.92 25.24
N ASP A 177 -3.94 -6.23 23.95
CA ASP A 177 -2.63 -6.38 23.29
C ASP A 177 -1.93 -5.01 23.20
N VAL A 178 -0.72 -4.93 23.75
CA VAL A 178 0.12 -3.73 23.78
C VAL A 178 0.41 -3.22 22.36
N ALA A 179 0.48 -4.11 21.37
CA ALA A 179 0.68 -3.72 19.98
C ALA A 179 -0.45 -2.83 19.45
N TYR A 180 -1.70 -3.04 19.89
CA TYR A 180 -2.84 -2.27 19.40
C TYR A 180 -3.03 -0.95 20.13
N ALA A 181 -2.55 -0.83 21.37
CA ALA A 181 -2.67 0.40 22.16
C ALA A 181 -2.10 1.65 21.46
N TYR A 182 -1.04 1.47 20.64
CA TYR A 182 -0.45 2.56 19.86
C TYR A 182 -1.38 3.14 18.78
N PHE A 183 -2.37 2.37 18.33
CA PHE A 183 -3.26 2.72 17.23
C PHE A 183 -4.64 3.21 17.67
N ARG A 184 -4.86 3.41 18.98
CA ARG A 184 -6.07 4.07 19.47
C ARG A 184 -6.01 5.56 19.17
N LYS A 185 -7.14 6.12 18.73
CA LYS A 185 -7.33 7.57 18.54
C LYS A 185 -6.23 8.17 17.68
N THR A 186 -5.99 7.55 16.54
CA THR A 186 -4.99 7.97 15.55
C THR A 186 -5.40 9.22 14.79
N GLY A 187 -6.69 9.58 14.82
CA GLY A 187 -7.30 10.62 13.98
C GLY A 187 -7.70 10.08 12.60
N LEU A 188 -7.38 8.83 12.28
CA LEU A 188 -7.74 8.20 11.01
C LEU A 188 -9.11 7.53 11.05
N GLU A 189 -9.70 7.32 12.23
CA GLU A 189 -10.99 6.66 12.46
C GLU A 189 -12.09 7.27 11.57
N ARG A 190 -12.93 6.43 10.95
CA ARG A 190 -13.90 6.81 9.90
C ARG A 190 -15.34 6.50 10.27
N SER A 191 -15.59 5.65 11.27
CA SER A 191 -16.93 5.19 11.64
C SER A 191 -17.90 6.32 11.93
N GLU A 192 -17.45 7.35 12.63
CA GLU A 192 -18.29 8.51 12.97
C GLU A 192 -18.68 9.33 11.72
N GLY A 193 -17.72 9.59 10.83
CA GLY A 193 -17.98 10.29 9.57
C GLY A 193 -18.98 9.52 8.69
N LEU A 194 -18.81 8.20 8.60
CA LEU A 194 -19.75 7.32 7.90
C LEU A 194 -21.15 7.33 8.53
N ALA A 195 -21.25 7.35 9.87
CA ALA A 195 -22.54 7.44 10.55
C ALA A 195 -23.26 8.77 10.20
N LYS A 196 -22.54 9.89 10.17
CA LYS A 196 -23.09 11.20 9.78
C LYS A 196 -23.57 11.21 8.34
N ASP A 197 -22.81 10.62 7.41
CA ASP A 197 -23.21 10.54 6.01
C ASP A 197 -24.43 9.65 5.79
N LEU A 198 -24.46 8.45 6.42
CA LEU A 198 -25.62 7.56 6.33
C LEU A 198 -26.88 8.19 6.94
N GLU A 199 -26.74 8.90 8.07
CA GLU A 199 -27.86 9.63 8.68
C GLU A 199 -28.37 10.73 7.75
N TRP A 200 -27.47 11.50 7.13
CA TRP A 200 -27.86 12.51 6.17
C TRP A 200 -28.63 11.90 4.97
N ILE A 201 -28.16 10.77 4.43
CA ILE A 201 -28.84 10.06 3.33
C ILE A 201 -30.22 9.56 3.78
N ARG A 202 -30.33 9.03 5.00
CA ARG A 202 -31.61 8.61 5.59
C ARG A 202 -32.60 9.77 5.66
N LEU A 203 -32.14 10.95 6.06
CA LEU A 203 -32.97 12.17 6.11
C LEU A 203 -33.42 12.65 4.73
N GLN A 204 -32.74 12.28 3.64
CA GLN A 204 -33.20 12.52 2.27
C GLN A 204 -34.31 11.55 1.82
N GLY A 205 -34.70 10.59 2.67
CA GLY A 205 -35.77 9.64 2.40
C GLY A 205 -35.30 8.30 1.82
N PHE A 206 -33.99 8.03 1.78
CA PHE A 206 -33.46 6.75 1.34
C PHE A 206 -33.43 5.72 2.48
N VAL A 207 -33.69 4.46 2.12
CA VAL A 207 -33.59 3.34 3.06
C VAL A 207 -32.15 2.88 3.13
N ILE A 208 -31.58 2.84 4.34
CA ILE A 208 -30.23 2.32 4.56
C ILE A 208 -30.30 0.79 4.59
N PRO A 209 -29.56 0.09 3.71
CA PRO A 209 -29.57 -1.37 3.68
C PRO A 209 -28.82 -1.96 4.88
N GLU A 210 -29.09 -3.22 5.17
CA GLU A 210 -28.25 -4.01 6.08
C GLU A 210 -26.88 -4.31 5.46
N PRO A 211 -25.83 -4.57 6.27
CA PRO A 211 -24.52 -4.95 5.77
C PRO A 211 -24.57 -6.18 4.85
N SER A 212 -23.90 -6.07 3.71
CA SER A 212 -23.80 -7.11 2.71
C SER A 212 -22.72 -8.14 3.07
N ASN A 213 -22.72 -9.26 2.35
CA ASN A 213 -21.75 -10.34 2.57
C ASN A 213 -20.27 -9.88 2.49
N PRO A 214 -19.84 -9.00 1.55
CA PRO A 214 -18.46 -8.52 1.52
C PRO A 214 -18.00 -7.88 2.84
N GLY A 215 -18.80 -6.96 3.40
CA GLY A 215 -18.54 -6.31 4.68
C GLY A 215 -18.55 -7.29 5.84
N VAL A 216 -19.59 -8.13 5.95
CA VAL A 216 -19.73 -9.13 7.03
C VAL A 216 -18.58 -10.13 7.03
N SER A 217 -18.24 -10.67 5.85
CA SER A 217 -17.12 -11.61 5.70
C SER A 217 -15.79 -10.96 6.07
N TYR A 218 -15.58 -9.69 5.69
CA TYR A 218 -14.34 -9.00 6.00
C TYR A 218 -14.22 -8.68 7.50
N ALA A 219 -15.28 -8.15 8.10
CA ALA A 219 -15.34 -7.89 9.54
C ALA A 219 -15.07 -9.17 10.36
N LYS A 220 -15.69 -10.29 9.98
CA LYS A 220 -15.42 -11.60 10.61
C LYS A 220 -13.94 -11.98 10.49
N TYR A 221 -13.37 -11.89 9.29
CA TYR A 221 -11.96 -12.20 9.05
C TYR A 221 -11.02 -11.34 9.91
N LEU A 222 -11.31 -10.04 10.06
CA LEU A 222 -10.51 -9.13 10.88
C LEU A 222 -10.53 -9.50 12.36
N ASN A 223 -11.68 -9.88 12.91
CA ASN A 223 -11.77 -10.35 14.30
C ASN A 223 -10.92 -11.62 14.51
N GLU A 224 -11.08 -12.64 13.65
CA GLU A 224 -10.29 -13.88 13.71
C GLU A 224 -8.78 -13.61 13.59
N LEU A 225 -8.39 -12.66 12.75
CA LEU A 225 -6.99 -12.32 12.52
C LEU A 225 -6.38 -11.58 13.72
N ALA A 226 -7.16 -10.69 14.35
CA ALA A 226 -6.72 -9.90 15.51
C ALA A 226 -6.44 -10.77 16.73
N GLU A 227 -7.19 -11.85 16.93
CA GLU A 227 -6.94 -12.84 17.99
C GLU A 227 -5.70 -13.69 17.70
N LYS A 228 -5.42 -13.94 16.41
CA LYS A 228 -4.37 -14.86 15.98
C LYS A 228 -2.99 -14.22 15.90
N SER A 229 -2.90 -12.99 15.37
CA SER A 229 -1.60 -12.38 15.08
C SER A 229 -1.69 -10.87 14.80
N ALA A 230 -1.10 -10.09 15.71
CA ALA A 230 -0.98 -8.64 15.57
C ALA A 230 -0.31 -8.19 14.25
N PRO A 231 0.83 -8.76 13.81
CA PRO A 231 1.42 -8.40 12.52
C PRO A 231 0.48 -8.58 11.32
N LEU A 232 -0.37 -9.61 11.34
CA LEU A 232 -1.30 -9.87 10.23
C LEU A 232 -2.46 -8.88 10.26
N PHE A 233 -3.06 -8.67 11.43
CA PHE A 233 -4.12 -7.68 11.60
C PHE A 233 -3.65 -6.27 11.24
N LEU A 234 -2.46 -5.87 11.70
CA LEU A 234 -1.86 -4.57 11.41
C LEU A 234 -1.55 -4.39 9.92
N CYS A 235 -1.37 -5.48 9.16
CA CYS A 235 -1.32 -5.40 7.71
C CYS A 235 -2.64 -4.90 7.10
N HIS A 236 -3.76 -5.44 7.57
CA HIS A 236 -5.07 -5.02 7.14
C HIS A 236 -5.39 -3.60 7.62
N PHE A 237 -5.11 -3.27 8.88
CA PHE A 237 -5.23 -1.92 9.43
C PHE A 237 -4.57 -0.89 8.50
N TYR A 238 -3.29 -1.10 8.17
CA TYR A 238 -2.55 -0.21 7.27
C TYR A 238 -3.23 -0.12 5.90
N ASN A 239 -3.55 -1.24 5.26
CA ASN A 239 -4.08 -1.22 3.91
C ASN A 239 -5.50 -0.63 3.83
N ILE A 240 -6.33 -0.78 4.86
CA ILE A 240 -7.67 -0.18 4.95
C ILE A 240 -7.55 1.34 4.96
N TYR A 241 -6.81 1.91 5.93
CA TYR A 241 -6.68 3.37 6.05
C TYR A 241 -5.92 3.99 4.87
N PHE A 242 -4.77 3.42 4.48
CA PHE A 242 -3.93 3.99 3.43
C PHE A 242 -4.54 3.82 2.03
N SER A 243 -5.42 2.84 1.83
CA SER A 243 -6.20 2.75 0.59
C SER A 243 -7.35 3.73 0.54
N HIS A 244 -8.03 3.94 1.66
CA HIS A 244 -9.05 4.98 1.78
C HIS A 244 -8.47 6.38 1.48
N ILE A 245 -7.37 6.74 2.14
CA ILE A 245 -6.73 8.05 1.99
C ILE A 245 -6.23 8.28 0.56
N ALA A 246 -5.58 7.28 -0.04
CA ALA A 246 -4.98 7.46 -1.36
C ALA A 246 -5.98 7.29 -2.51
N GLY A 247 -6.63 6.13 -2.60
CA GLY A 247 -7.51 5.79 -3.73
C GLY A 247 -8.97 6.11 -3.48
N GLY A 248 -9.42 6.02 -2.22
CA GLY A 248 -10.82 6.26 -1.85
C GLY A 248 -11.29 7.67 -2.18
N GLN A 249 -10.44 8.68 -2.03
CA GLN A 249 -10.80 10.07 -2.36
C GLN A 249 -11.19 10.27 -3.83
N VAL A 250 -10.55 9.57 -4.77
CA VAL A 250 -10.86 9.69 -6.20
C VAL A 250 -12.26 9.15 -6.48
N ILE A 251 -12.57 7.97 -5.93
CA ILE A 251 -13.88 7.33 -6.02
C ILE A 251 -14.94 8.23 -5.39
N ALA A 252 -14.67 8.80 -4.21
CA ALA A 252 -15.55 9.71 -3.50
C ALA A 252 -15.97 10.91 -4.35
N ARG A 253 -14.99 11.59 -4.96
CA ARG A 253 -15.23 12.78 -5.78
C ARG A 253 -16.08 12.43 -6.99
N GLN A 254 -15.83 11.28 -7.63
CA GLN A 254 -16.63 10.81 -8.77
C GLN A 254 -18.07 10.49 -8.37
N VAL A 255 -18.27 9.75 -7.27
CA VAL A 255 -19.62 9.44 -6.76
C VAL A 255 -20.35 10.70 -6.33
N SER A 256 -19.69 11.56 -5.55
CA SER A 256 -20.27 12.82 -5.08
C SER A 256 -20.74 13.70 -6.24
N LYS A 257 -19.91 13.86 -7.28
CA LYS A 257 -20.27 14.61 -8.48
C LYS A 257 -21.46 14.01 -9.24
N LYS A 258 -21.52 12.68 -9.36
CA LYS A 258 -22.56 11.98 -10.14
C LYS A 258 -23.89 11.82 -9.39
N LEU A 259 -23.84 11.55 -8.08
CA LEU A 259 -25.00 11.10 -7.30
C LEU A 259 -25.42 12.09 -6.20
N LEU A 260 -24.52 12.96 -5.73
CA LEU A 260 -24.74 13.79 -4.54
C LEU A 260 -24.52 15.29 -4.81
N GLU A 261 -24.66 15.73 -6.06
CA GLU A 261 -24.55 17.14 -6.47
C GLU A 261 -23.24 17.83 -6.03
N GLY A 262 -22.16 17.06 -5.90
CA GLY A 262 -20.86 17.57 -5.44
C GLY A 262 -20.75 17.77 -3.93
N ARG A 263 -21.69 17.25 -3.13
CA ARG A 263 -21.61 17.28 -1.66
C ARG A 263 -20.33 16.62 -1.17
N GLU A 264 -19.59 17.33 -0.33
CA GLU A 264 -18.49 16.73 0.42
C GLU A 264 -19.03 15.85 1.54
N MET A 265 -18.51 14.62 1.63
CA MET A 265 -18.91 13.65 2.62
C MET A 265 -17.95 13.63 3.81
N GLU A 266 -18.50 13.44 5.02
CA GLU A 266 -17.73 13.38 6.27
C GLU A 266 -16.75 12.19 6.29
N PHE A 267 -17.08 11.09 5.61
CA PHE A 267 -16.19 9.93 5.44
C PHE A 267 -14.80 10.31 4.87
N TYR A 268 -14.71 11.38 4.09
CA TYR A 268 -13.47 11.87 3.46
C TYR A 268 -12.98 13.19 4.05
N ARG A 269 -13.43 13.57 5.26
CA ARG A 269 -12.94 14.73 6.01
C ARG A 269 -12.15 14.30 7.23
N TRP A 270 -10.99 14.90 7.46
CA TRP A 270 -10.14 14.61 8.62
C TRP A 270 -10.05 15.80 9.55
N GLU A 271 -10.04 15.52 10.85
CA GLU A 271 -9.70 16.52 11.85
C GLU A 271 -8.17 16.57 11.96
N GLY A 272 -7.57 17.64 11.46
CA GLY A 272 -6.12 17.85 11.49
C GLY A 272 -5.40 17.55 10.16
N ASP A 273 -4.08 17.61 10.21
CA ASP A 273 -3.22 17.45 9.04
C ASP A 273 -3.05 15.96 8.66
N MET A 274 -3.72 15.55 7.58
CA MET A 274 -3.73 14.16 7.11
C MET A 274 -2.32 13.56 6.89
N PRO A 275 -1.36 14.26 6.23
CA PRO A 275 0.03 13.80 6.13
C PRO A 275 0.66 13.50 7.49
N GLY A 276 0.50 14.40 8.47
CA GLY A 276 0.97 14.19 9.84
C GLY A 276 0.35 12.96 10.52
N LEU A 277 -0.96 12.76 10.38
CA LEU A 277 -1.65 11.57 10.92
C LEU A 277 -1.09 10.27 10.29
N MET A 278 -0.86 10.27 8.98
CA MET A 278 -0.25 9.13 8.28
C MET A 278 1.19 8.87 8.75
N SER A 279 2.01 9.92 8.92
CA SER A 279 3.38 9.78 9.43
C SER A 279 3.38 9.15 10.82
N GLY A 280 2.53 9.63 11.73
CA GLY A 280 2.41 9.10 13.08
C GLY A 280 2.05 7.62 13.11
N VAL A 281 1.13 7.17 12.23
CA VAL A 281 0.81 5.74 12.10
C VAL A 281 1.98 4.94 11.53
N ARG A 282 2.69 5.48 10.54
CA ARG A 282 3.87 4.79 9.95
C ARG A 282 4.97 4.60 10.98
N GLU A 283 5.29 5.65 11.74
CA GLU A 283 6.31 5.60 12.79
C GLU A 283 6.00 4.53 13.83
N LYS A 284 4.75 4.50 14.33
CA LYS A 284 4.28 3.47 15.27
C LYS A 284 4.38 2.05 14.72
N LEU A 285 3.98 1.83 13.46
CA LEU A 285 4.14 0.54 12.80
C LEU A 285 5.61 0.13 12.63
N ASN A 286 6.50 1.08 12.32
CA ASN A 286 7.92 0.79 12.20
C ASN A 286 8.54 0.41 13.55
N MET A 287 8.21 1.11 14.64
CA MET A 287 8.66 0.76 15.98
C MET A 287 8.24 -0.66 16.40
N LEU A 288 6.99 -1.05 16.13
CA LEU A 288 6.54 -2.43 16.37
C LEU A 288 7.25 -3.42 15.44
N GLY A 289 7.40 -3.06 14.16
CA GLY A 289 8.06 -3.86 13.14
C GLY A 289 9.53 -4.15 13.44
N GLU A 290 10.25 -3.33 14.19
CA GLU A 290 11.62 -3.62 14.63
C GLU A 290 11.71 -4.90 15.45
N HIS A 291 10.65 -5.22 16.20
CA HIS A 291 10.58 -6.39 17.07
C HIS A 291 10.04 -7.65 16.37
N TRP A 292 9.56 -7.52 15.13
CA TRP A 292 9.07 -8.66 14.36
C TRP A 292 10.22 -9.42 13.71
N SER A 293 10.18 -10.74 13.82
CA SER A 293 11.03 -11.60 13.03
C SER A 293 10.80 -11.37 11.54
N ARG A 294 11.79 -11.72 10.72
CA ARG A 294 11.67 -11.59 9.27
C ARG A 294 10.52 -12.42 8.69
N ASP A 295 10.21 -13.55 9.31
CA ASP A 295 9.10 -14.41 8.92
C ASP A 295 7.74 -13.77 9.24
N GLU A 296 7.61 -13.10 10.39
CA GLU A 296 6.41 -12.34 10.73
C GLU A 296 6.20 -11.17 9.77
N LYS A 297 7.25 -10.40 9.46
CA LYS A 297 7.20 -9.35 8.43
C LYS A 297 6.74 -9.92 7.08
N ASN A 298 7.30 -11.05 6.67
CA ASN A 298 6.93 -11.69 5.41
C ASN A 298 5.47 -12.18 5.40
N LYS A 299 4.96 -12.72 6.51
CA LYS A 299 3.56 -13.11 6.62
C LYS A 299 2.63 -11.90 6.61
N CYS A 300 2.99 -10.83 7.34
CA CYS A 300 2.32 -9.53 7.30
C CYS A 300 2.20 -9.04 5.84
N LEU A 301 3.31 -8.94 5.11
CA LEU A 301 3.31 -8.48 3.72
C LEU A 301 2.45 -9.35 2.77
N LYS A 302 2.37 -10.66 3.01
CA LYS A 302 1.51 -11.57 2.22
C LYS A 302 0.01 -11.35 2.44
N GLU A 303 -0.39 -10.84 3.60
CA GLU A 303 -1.81 -10.53 3.88
C GLU A 303 -2.33 -9.35 3.05
N ALA A 304 -1.46 -8.49 2.52
CA ALA A 304 -1.86 -7.38 1.67
C ALA A 304 -2.74 -7.84 0.49
N THR A 305 -2.41 -8.97 -0.15
CA THR A 305 -3.23 -9.51 -1.25
C THR A 305 -4.67 -9.82 -0.80
N LYS A 306 -4.86 -10.36 0.40
CA LYS A 306 -6.22 -10.62 0.93
C LYS A 306 -6.93 -9.32 1.29
N SER A 307 -6.21 -8.37 1.91
CA SER A 307 -6.77 -7.04 2.19
C SER A 307 -7.30 -6.37 0.93
N PHE A 308 -6.52 -6.36 -0.17
CA PHE A 308 -6.95 -5.78 -1.44
C PHE A 308 -8.12 -6.54 -2.08
N ARG A 309 -8.21 -7.87 -1.91
CA ARG A 309 -9.36 -8.64 -2.37
C ARG A 309 -10.64 -8.24 -1.65
N PHE A 310 -10.63 -8.16 -0.32
CA PHE A 310 -11.80 -7.74 0.44
C PHE A 310 -12.20 -6.29 0.14
N LEU A 311 -11.24 -5.37 0.14
CA LEU A 311 -11.50 -3.97 -0.20
C LEU A 311 -12.05 -3.83 -1.63
N GLY A 312 -11.51 -4.59 -2.58
CA GLY A 312 -12.00 -4.61 -3.95
C GLY A 312 -13.44 -5.15 -4.08
N GLN A 313 -13.83 -6.13 -3.28
CA GLN A 313 -15.21 -6.63 -3.25
C GLN A 313 -16.18 -5.56 -2.72
N ILE A 314 -15.80 -4.82 -1.68
CA ILE A 314 -16.61 -3.72 -1.14
C ILE A 314 -16.71 -2.57 -2.14
N VAL A 315 -15.59 -2.15 -2.75
CA VAL A 315 -15.60 -1.08 -3.77
C VAL A 315 -16.45 -1.43 -4.99
N ARG A 316 -16.51 -2.71 -5.38
CA ARG A 316 -17.37 -3.16 -6.49
C ARG A 316 -18.87 -2.97 -6.21
N LEU A 317 -19.29 -2.89 -4.95
CA LEU A 317 -20.70 -2.63 -4.62
C LEU A 317 -21.19 -1.32 -5.22
N ILE A 318 -20.32 -0.33 -5.41
CA ILE A 318 -20.66 1.01 -5.93
C ILE A 318 -21.34 0.94 -7.31
N ILE A 319 -20.98 -0.04 -8.14
CA ILE A 319 -21.46 -0.20 -9.52
C ILE A 319 -22.45 -1.35 -9.69
N LEU A 320 -22.86 -1.98 -8.58
CA LEU A 320 -23.88 -3.03 -8.55
C LEU A 320 -25.24 -2.42 -8.16
#